data_AF-A0A380RFE7-F1
#
_entry.id   AF-A0A380RFE7-F1
#
_cell.length_a   1.000
_cell.length_b   1.000
_cell.length_c   1.000
_cell.angle_alpha   90.00
_cell.angle_beta   90.00
_cell.angle_gamma   90.00
#
_symmetry.space_group_name_H-M   'P 1'
#
loop_
_entity.id
_entity.type
_entity.pdbx_description
1 polymer ?
#
loop_
_entity_poly.entity_id
_entity_poly.type
_entity_poly.pdbx_seq_one_letter_code
_entity_poly.pdbx_strand_id
1 'polypeptide(L)'
;MSKVHFEKKNWKSIVIALEIVFLAGLCALAVITYRNSKPVVFKTSGVKVVAKDQGVDFKLERIEQDTDGGRDYITLKGWIVEKNVDSKSSDTIKVVLMDINTGRCYSIPTTRQLRQTVTKQFYDGTNYDESGFEAKVQLGKEINTSSEYQVLIYLNNKQGKKLADTQTGVFTWINSHPS
;
A
#
# COMPACT_ATOMS: atom_id res chain seq x y z
N MET A 1 7.30 -10.22 64.25
CA MET A 1 7.60 -10.79 62.91
C MET A 1 6.31 -11.16 62.19
N SER A 2 5.66 -10.24 61.47
CA SER A 2 4.52 -10.55 60.58
C SER A 2 4.20 -9.36 59.66
N LYS A 3 5.16 -8.94 58.83
CA LYS A 3 4.92 -7.91 57.80
C LYS A 3 5.31 -8.34 56.37
N VAL A 4 5.94 -9.51 56.22
CA VAL A 4 6.53 -9.93 54.93
C VAL A 4 5.59 -10.82 54.10
N HIS A 5 4.45 -11.26 54.66
CA HIS A 5 3.56 -12.21 53.97
C HIS A 5 2.45 -11.55 53.13
N PHE A 6 2.17 -10.26 53.33
CA PHE A 6 1.06 -9.56 52.64
C PHE A 6 1.48 -8.91 51.31
N GLU A 7 2.76 -8.59 51.11
CA GLU A 7 3.25 -7.96 49.87
C GLU A 7 3.37 -8.94 48.68
N LYS A 8 3.78 -10.19 48.93
CA LYS A 8 4.06 -11.14 47.83
C LYS A 8 2.82 -11.61 47.06
N LYS A 9 1.64 -11.66 47.69
CA LYS A 9 0.40 -12.12 47.05
C LYS A 9 -0.14 -11.10 46.05
N ASN A 10 -0.12 -9.81 46.43
CA ASN A 10 -0.61 -8.73 45.58
C ASN A 10 0.33 -8.47 44.39
N TRP A 11 1.65 -8.65 44.59
CA TRP A 11 2.62 -8.52 43.50
C TRP A 11 2.36 -9.50 42.35
N LYS A 12 2.08 -10.78 42.65
CA LYS A 12 1.79 -11.79 41.61
C LYS A 12 0.54 -11.44 40.79
N SER A 13 -0.52 -10.96 41.45
CA SER A 13 -1.75 -10.55 40.75
C SER A 13 -1.52 -9.33 39.85
N ILE A 14 -0.69 -8.37 40.27
CA ILE A 14 -0.34 -7.21 39.45
C ILE A 14 0.47 -7.64 38.22
N VAL A 15 1.45 -8.52 38.38
CA VAL A 15 2.25 -9.04 37.26
C VAL A 15 1.37 -9.78 36.25
N ILE A 16 0.47 -10.66 36.71
CA ILE A 16 -0.47 -11.37 35.83
C ILE A 16 -1.38 -10.40 35.07
N ALA A 17 -1.90 -9.36 35.74
CA ALA A 17 -2.73 -8.36 35.09
C ALA A 17 -1.96 -7.59 34.00
N LEU A 18 -0.69 -7.24 34.25
CA LEU A 18 0.16 -6.58 33.26
C LEU A 18 0.45 -7.47 32.05
N GLU A 19 0.71 -8.77 32.26
CA GLU A 19 0.90 -9.74 31.16
C GLU A 19 -0.36 -9.87 30.29
N ILE A 20 -1.54 -9.92 30.91
CA ILE A 20 -2.81 -9.97 30.16
C ILE A 20 -3.01 -8.71 29.33
N VAL A 21 -2.76 -7.53 29.91
CA VAL A 21 -2.87 -6.25 29.18
C VAL A 21 -1.88 -6.18 28.02
N PHE A 22 -0.65 -6.64 28.24
CA PHE A 22 0.38 -6.72 27.19
C PHE A 22 -0.04 -7.65 26.05
N LEU A 23 -0.51 -8.87 26.37
CA LEU A 23 -1.01 -9.82 25.38
C LEU A 23 -2.23 -9.28 24.60
N ALA A 24 -3.17 -8.64 25.29
CA ALA A 24 -4.32 -7.99 24.64
C ALA A 24 -3.87 -6.86 23.69
N GLY A 25 -2.86 -6.08 24.07
CA GLY A 25 -2.24 -5.07 23.22
C GLY A 25 -1.60 -5.66 21.96
N LEU A 26 -0.84 -6.75 22.08
CA LEU A 26 -0.26 -7.45 20.93
C LEU A 26 -1.33 -8.01 19.98
N CYS A 27 -2.41 -8.59 20.52
CA CYS A 27 -3.53 -9.07 19.71
C CYS A 27 -4.22 -7.92 18.96
N ALA A 28 -4.45 -6.78 19.61
CA ALA A 28 -5.04 -5.61 18.96
C ALA A 28 -4.14 -5.09 17.82
N LEU A 29 -2.82 -5.02 18.04
CA LEU A 29 -1.86 -4.65 17.02
C LEU A 29 -1.88 -5.62 15.82
N ALA A 30 -1.91 -6.93 16.08
CA ALA A 30 -1.99 -7.95 15.04
C ALA A 30 -3.28 -7.84 14.19
N VAL A 31 -4.41 -7.52 14.82
CA VAL A 31 -5.67 -7.28 14.10
C VAL A 31 -5.59 -6.00 13.26
N ILE A 32 -5.00 -4.93 13.78
CA ILE A 32 -4.83 -3.67 13.04
C ILE A 32 -3.94 -3.88 11.82
N THR A 33 -2.79 -4.55 11.98
CA THR A 33 -1.87 -4.82 10.86
C THR A 33 -2.53 -5.71 9.81
N TYR A 34 -3.25 -6.75 10.23
CA TYR A 34 -3.98 -7.63 9.30
C TYR A 34 -5.09 -6.91 8.51
N ARG A 35 -5.80 -5.97 9.13
CA ARG A 35 -6.82 -5.17 8.43
C ARG A 35 -6.20 -4.20 7.43
N ASN A 36 -5.05 -3.62 7.78
CA ASN A 36 -4.34 -2.67 6.92
C ASN A 36 -3.66 -3.33 5.72
N SER A 37 -3.46 -4.66 5.73
CA SER A 37 -2.85 -5.40 4.62
C SER A 37 -3.84 -5.87 3.56
N LYS A 38 -5.14 -5.64 3.71
CA LYS A 38 -6.16 -6.08 2.75
C LYS A 38 -6.58 -4.97 1.79
N PRO A 39 -6.99 -5.33 0.56
CA PRO A 39 -7.67 -4.40 -0.32
C PRO A 39 -8.96 -3.87 0.28
N VAL A 40 -9.22 -2.58 0.07
CA VAL A 40 -10.46 -1.92 0.54
C VAL A 40 -11.10 -1.19 -0.63
N VAL A 41 -12.43 -1.18 -0.68
CA VAL A 41 -13.18 -0.40 -1.69
C VAL A 41 -12.76 1.06 -1.60
N PHE A 42 -12.29 1.59 -2.73
CA PHE A 42 -11.80 2.95 -2.86
C PHE A 42 -12.88 3.82 -3.50
N LYS A 43 -13.21 4.94 -2.87
CA LYS A 43 -14.13 5.94 -3.44
C LYS A 43 -13.32 6.99 -4.19
N THR A 44 -13.59 7.16 -5.47
CA THR A 44 -12.92 8.14 -6.34
C THR A 44 -13.51 9.56 -6.20
N SER A 45 -14.69 9.70 -5.59
CA SER A 45 -15.37 10.98 -5.40
C SER A 45 -14.49 11.99 -4.67
N GLY A 46 -14.29 13.17 -5.29
CA GLY A 46 -13.49 14.25 -4.71
C GLY A 46 -11.98 14.10 -4.86
N VAL A 47 -11.51 13.14 -5.67
CA VAL A 47 -10.09 13.01 -6.04
C VAL A 47 -9.90 13.50 -7.47
N LYS A 48 -8.92 14.38 -7.70
CA LYS A 48 -8.59 14.86 -9.04
C LYS A 48 -7.94 13.72 -9.84
N VAL A 49 -8.58 13.32 -10.93
CA VAL A 49 -7.96 12.40 -11.90
C VAL A 49 -6.97 13.19 -12.75
N VAL A 50 -5.76 12.67 -12.89
CA VAL A 50 -4.68 13.30 -13.68
C VAL A 50 -4.07 12.30 -14.63
N ALA A 51 -3.76 12.76 -15.85
CA ALA A 51 -2.95 11.99 -16.77
C ALA A 51 -1.46 12.22 -16.47
N LYS A 52 -0.61 11.38 -17.07
CA LYS A 52 0.84 11.61 -17.10
C LYS A 52 1.13 13.01 -17.65
N ASP A 53 2.15 13.65 -17.09
CA ASP A 53 2.64 14.99 -17.42
C ASP A 53 1.75 16.17 -17.04
N GLN A 54 0.55 15.95 -16.49
CA GLN A 54 -0.32 17.01 -15.94
C GLN A 54 0.10 17.40 -14.51
N GLY A 55 1.38 17.72 -14.33
CA GLY A 55 2.00 18.01 -13.03
C GLY A 55 2.39 16.77 -12.22
N VAL A 56 2.01 15.58 -12.68
CA VAL A 56 2.40 14.29 -12.10
C VAL A 56 3.09 13.46 -13.16
N ASP A 57 4.17 12.78 -12.79
CA ASP A 57 4.82 11.78 -13.64
C ASP A 57 4.89 10.45 -12.88
N PHE A 58 4.83 9.34 -13.60
CA PHE A 58 4.84 8.02 -13.03
C PHE A 58 5.34 6.99 -14.03
N LYS A 59 5.75 5.84 -13.50
CA LYS A 59 6.07 4.66 -14.30
C LYS A 59 5.68 3.41 -13.54
N LEU A 60 4.93 2.53 -14.22
CA LEU A 60 4.81 1.13 -13.84
C LEU A 60 6.02 0.41 -14.44
N GLU A 61 6.76 -0.27 -13.59
CA GLU A 61 8.02 -0.92 -13.96
C GLU A 61 7.88 -2.43 -14.01
N ARG A 62 6.96 -2.96 -13.21
CA ARG A 62 6.65 -4.38 -13.20
C ARG A 62 5.21 -4.62 -12.81
N ILE A 63 4.56 -5.51 -13.55
CA ILE A 63 3.33 -6.20 -13.15
C ILE A 63 3.61 -7.67 -13.42
N GLU A 64 3.71 -8.46 -12.37
CA GLU A 64 4.02 -9.89 -12.46
C GLU A 64 2.97 -10.69 -11.69
N GLN A 65 2.66 -11.88 -12.20
CA GLN A 65 1.85 -12.87 -11.50
C GLN A 65 2.79 -13.93 -10.93
N ASP A 66 2.68 -14.19 -9.63
CA ASP A 66 3.47 -15.19 -8.91
C ASP A 66 2.58 -16.12 -8.10
N THR A 67 2.98 -17.40 -7.98
CA THR A 67 2.30 -18.36 -7.11
C THR A 67 3.15 -18.60 -5.87
N ASP A 68 2.60 -18.29 -4.69
CA ASP A 68 3.26 -18.48 -3.40
C ASP A 68 2.39 -19.33 -2.46
N GLY A 69 2.90 -20.50 -2.10
CA GLY A 69 2.19 -21.46 -1.25
C GLY A 69 0.87 -21.93 -1.86
N GLY A 70 0.82 -22.12 -3.19
CA GLY A 70 -0.38 -22.54 -3.93
C GLY A 70 -1.45 -21.45 -4.08
N ARG A 71 -1.10 -20.19 -3.86
CA ARG A 71 -1.99 -19.04 -4.04
C ARG A 71 -1.39 -18.10 -5.07
N ASP A 72 -2.20 -17.61 -5.98
CA ASP A 72 -1.77 -16.66 -6.99
C ASP A 72 -1.84 -15.22 -6.47
N TYR A 73 -0.81 -14.47 -6.80
CA TYR A 73 -0.64 -13.08 -6.45
C TYR A 73 -0.33 -12.25 -7.68
N ILE A 74 -0.68 -10.98 -7.63
CA ILE A 74 -0.16 -9.96 -8.54
C ILE A 74 0.73 -9.03 -7.72
N THR A 75 1.95 -8.83 -8.21
CA THR A 75 2.89 -7.85 -7.68
C THR A 75 3.07 -6.70 -8.67
N LEU A 76 2.84 -5.47 -8.21
CA LEU A 76 3.01 -4.24 -8.98
C LEU A 76 4.12 -3.40 -8.38
N LYS A 77 5.08 -2.95 -9.21
CA LYS A 77 6.16 -2.05 -8.80
C LYS A 77 6.21 -0.84 -9.71
N GLY A 78 6.51 0.31 -9.12
CA GLY A 78 6.66 1.55 -9.87
C GLY A 78 7.00 2.72 -8.98
N TRP A 79 6.84 3.91 -9.54
CA TRP A 79 6.98 5.17 -8.83
C TRP A 79 5.99 6.21 -9.36
N ILE A 80 5.71 7.20 -8.52
CA ILE A 80 4.90 8.38 -8.85
C ILE A 80 5.51 9.62 -8.19
N VAL A 81 5.60 10.71 -8.94
CA VAL A 81 6.12 12.00 -8.47
C VAL A 81 5.18 13.13 -8.87
N GLU A 82 5.18 14.19 -8.08
CA GLU A 82 4.60 15.47 -8.48
C GLU A 82 5.73 16.43 -8.79
N LYS A 83 5.69 17.05 -9.99
CA LYS A 83 6.81 17.86 -10.50
C LYS A 83 7.12 19.01 -9.53
N ASN A 84 8.39 19.18 -9.20
CA ASN A 84 8.92 20.18 -8.27
C ASN A 84 8.38 20.05 -6.83
N VAL A 85 7.96 18.86 -6.41
CA VAL A 85 7.49 18.58 -5.05
C VAL A 85 8.25 17.39 -4.47
N ASP A 86 9.01 17.64 -3.40
CA ASP A 86 9.72 16.56 -2.71
C ASP A 86 8.77 15.42 -2.31
N SER A 87 9.15 14.19 -2.65
CA SER A 87 8.51 12.98 -2.16
C SER A 87 8.93 12.75 -0.72
N LYS A 88 7.97 12.58 0.19
CA LYS A 88 8.23 12.35 1.61
C LYS A 88 7.68 11.00 2.06
N SER A 89 8.31 10.43 3.08
CA SER A 89 7.82 9.21 3.74
C SER A 89 6.39 9.37 4.29
N SER A 90 5.99 10.59 4.66
CA SER A 90 4.65 10.96 5.11
C SER A 90 3.59 10.99 4.01
N ASP A 91 3.98 11.04 2.74
CA ASP A 91 3.01 11.05 1.64
C ASP A 91 2.31 9.70 1.57
N THR A 92 1.09 9.63 1.04
CA THR A 92 0.41 8.35 0.84
C THR A 92 0.42 8.01 -0.63
N ILE A 93 1.10 6.90 -0.98
CA ILE A 93 0.98 6.26 -2.29
C ILE A 93 0.11 5.02 -2.10
N LYS A 94 -0.80 4.74 -3.03
CA LYS A 94 -1.52 3.47 -3.11
C LYS A 94 -1.70 3.06 -4.56
N VAL A 95 -1.73 1.77 -4.82
CA VAL A 95 -2.22 1.23 -6.09
C VAL A 95 -3.72 1.06 -5.98
N VAL A 96 -4.46 1.46 -7.00
CA VAL A 96 -5.91 1.27 -7.09
C VAL A 96 -6.20 0.44 -8.33
N LEU A 97 -6.84 -0.71 -8.15
CA LEU A 97 -7.33 -1.55 -9.23
C LEU A 97 -8.79 -1.19 -9.51
N MET A 98 -9.08 -0.71 -10.71
CA MET A 98 -10.44 -0.42 -11.16
C MET A 98 -10.92 -1.57 -12.04
N ASP A 99 -11.97 -2.26 -11.60
CA ASP A 99 -12.67 -3.24 -12.42
C ASP A 99 -13.32 -2.50 -13.60
N ILE A 100 -12.93 -2.83 -14.82
CA ILE A 100 -13.40 -2.12 -16.02
C ILE A 100 -14.87 -2.38 -16.32
N ASN A 101 -15.42 -3.52 -15.87
CA ASN A 101 -16.79 -3.91 -16.14
C ASN A 101 -17.76 -3.24 -15.17
N THR A 102 -17.36 -3.13 -13.90
CA THR A 102 -18.23 -2.60 -12.83
C THR A 102 -17.89 -1.16 -12.41
N GLY A 103 -16.73 -0.64 -12.80
CA GLY A 103 -16.19 0.64 -12.34
C GLY A 103 -15.77 0.65 -10.87
N ARG A 104 -15.84 -0.50 -10.17
CA ARG A 104 -15.48 -0.59 -8.76
C ARG A 104 -13.97 -0.51 -8.59
N CYS A 105 -13.54 0.37 -7.68
CA CYS A 105 -12.15 0.59 -7.38
C CYS A 105 -11.75 -0.09 -6.06
N TYR A 106 -10.60 -0.75 -6.07
CA TYR A 106 -10.01 -1.44 -4.92
C TYR A 106 -8.63 -0.86 -4.64
N SER A 107 -8.45 -0.25 -3.48
CA SER A 107 -7.15 0.25 -3.03
C SER A 107 -6.34 -0.91 -2.47
N ILE A 108 -5.19 -1.18 -3.08
CA ILE A 108 -4.21 -2.16 -2.65
C ILE A 108 -3.18 -1.46 -1.73
N PRO A 109 -2.91 -2.01 -0.54
CA PRO A 109 -1.83 -1.52 0.31
C PRO A 109 -0.48 -1.60 -0.41
N THR A 110 0.36 -0.59 -0.21
CA THR A 110 1.69 -0.51 -0.82
C THR A 110 2.76 -0.38 0.25
N THR A 111 3.90 -1.02 0.01
CA THR A 111 5.14 -0.75 0.72
C THR A 111 5.95 0.29 -0.04
N ARG A 112 6.51 1.25 0.70
CA ARG A 112 7.40 2.28 0.14
C ARG A 112 8.69 1.64 -0.39
N GLN A 113 9.18 2.13 -1.52
CA GLN A 113 10.46 1.74 -2.09
C GLN A 113 11.30 2.99 -2.36
N LEU A 114 12.56 3.01 -1.90
CA LEU A 114 13.46 4.13 -2.20
C LEU A 114 13.92 4.07 -3.66
N ARG A 115 13.86 5.20 -4.37
CA ARG A 115 14.20 5.33 -5.79
C ARG A 115 15.09 6.53 -6.06
N GLN A 116 16.35 6.46 -5.62
CA GLN A 116 17.37 7.47 -5.94
C GLN A 116 17.58 7.70 -7.44
N THR A 117 17.30 6.67 -8.26
CA THR A 117 17.34 6.77 -9.72
C THR A 117 16.30 7.74 -10.26
N VAL A 118 15.15 7.90 -9.59
CA VAL A 118 14.09 8.83 -10.01
C VAL A 118 14.55 10.26 -9.78
N THR A 119 15.06 10.58 -8.58
CA THR A 119 15.68 11.89 -8.28
C THR A 119 16.74 12.27 -9.32
N LYS A 120 17.62 11.32 -9.64
CA LYS A 120 18.65 11.52 -10.66
C LYS A 120 18.08 11.72 -12.06
N GLN A 121 16.94 11.11 -12.39
CA GLN A 121 16.35 11.21 -13.73
C GLN A 121 15.79 12.61 -14.04
N PHE A 122 15.21 13.30 -13.03
CA PHE A 122 14.53 14.59 -13.27
C PHE A 122 15.47 15.81 -13.28
N TYR A 123 16.64 15.74 -12.63
CA TYR A 123 17.66 16.79 -12.62
C TYR A 123 17.14 18.22 -12.29
N ASP A 124 16.03 18.33 -11.55
CA ASP A 124 15.37 19.60 -11.21
C ASP A 124 15.70 20.10 -9.80
N GLY A 125 16.59 19.39 -9.09
CA GLY A 125 16.98 19.69 -7.71
C GLY A 125 15.97 19.23 -6.65
N THR A 126 14.86 18.59 -7.04
CA THR A 126 13.84 18.07 -6.14
C THR A 126 14.17 16.64 -5.70
N ASN A 127 13.91 16.30 -4.44
CA ASN A 127 14.14 14.95 -3.94
C ASN A 127 12.91 14.05 -4.15
N TYR A 128 13.04 13.04 -5.00
CA TYR A 128 12.00 12.05 -5.30
C TYR A 128 12.31 10.65 -4.74
N ASP A 129 13.24 10.52 -3.81
CA ASP A 129 13.71 9.21 -3.34
C ASP A 129 12.58 8.37 -2.75
N GLU A 130 11.60 8.99 -2.08
CA GLU A 130 10.44 8.32 -1.48
C GLU A 130 9.27 8.11 -2.47
N SER A 131 9.50 8.17 -3.78
CA SER A 131 8.44 8.04 -4.80
C SER A 131 8.03 6.61 -5.15
N GLY A 132 8.85 5.62 -4.80
CA GLY A 132 8.64 4.24 -5.21
C GLY A 132 7.62 3.51 -4.36
N PHE A 133 6.97 2.52 -4.97
CA PHE A 133 6.02 1.65 -4.32
C PHE A 133 6.12 0.22 -4.83
N GLU A 134 5.70 -0.70 -3.96
CA GLU A 134 5.41 -2.09 -4.30
C GLU A 134 4.04 -2.46 -3.71
N ALA A 135 3.16 -3.03 -4.52
CA ALA A 135 1.86 -3.54 -4.12
C ALA A 135 1.82 -5.04 -4.38
N LYS A 136 1.26 -5.83 -3.46
CA LYS A 136 1.01 -7.26 -3.64
C LYS A 136 -0.43 -7.57 -3.23
N VAL A 137 -1.16 -8.29 -4.09
CA VAL A 137 -2.57 -8.64 -3.85
C VAL A 137 -2.84 -10.09 -4.23
N GLN A 138 -3.67 -10.78 -3.45
CA GLN A 138 -4.02 -12.17 -3.72
C GLN A 138 -5.19 -12.26 -4.70
N LEU A 139 -5.00 -12.99 -5.79
CA LEU A 139 -6.04 -13.33 -6.76
C LEU A 139 -7.08 -14.30 -6.16
N GLY A 140 -8.33 -14.18 -6.60
CA GLY A 140 -9.47 -15.04 -6.24
C GLY A 140 -10.06 -14.76 -4.85
N LYS A 141 -9.23 -14.39 -3.88
CA LYS A 141 -9.69 -14.06 -2.52
C LYS A 141 -10.04 -12.59 -2.36
N GLU A 142 -9.18 -11.70 -2.88
CA GLU A 142 -9.30 -10.26 -2.64
C GLU A 142 -9.74 -9.52 -3.91
N ILE A 143 -9.40 -10.08 -5.07
CA ILE A 143 -9.69 -9.54 -6.40
C ILE A 143 -10.23 -10.69 -7.27
N ASN A 144 -11.27 -10.41 -8.07
CA ASN A 144 -11.92 -11.42 -8.90
C ASN A 144 -11.04 -11.78 -10.11
N THR A 145 -10.66 -13.05 -10.27
CA THR A 145 -9.83 -13.50 -11.39
C THR A 145 -10.52 -13.42 -12.75
N SER A 146 -11.85 -13.38 -12.80
CA SER A 146 -12.62 -13.27 -14.04
C SER A 146 -12.86 -11.83 -14.49
N SER A 147 -12.37 -10.83 -13.76
CA SER A 147 -12.54 -9.42 -14.08
C SER A 147 -11.25 -8.83 -14.63
N GLU A 148 -11.37 -7.94 -15.60
CA GLU A 148 -10.24 -7.15 -16.11
C GLU A 148 -10.07 -5.89 -15.26
N TYR A 149 -8.83 -5.55 -14.94
CA TYR A 149 -8.50 -4.42 -14.07
C TYR A 149 -7.58 -3.43 -14.74
N GLN A 150 -7.93 -2.14 -14.61
CA GLN A 150 -7.04 -1.03 -14.92
C GLN A 150 -6.29 -0.58 -13.67
N VAL A 151 -5.00 -0.30 -13.82
CA VAL A 151 -4.15 0.21 -12.74
C VAL A 151 -4.27 1.73 -12.67
N LEU A 152 -4.57 2.24 -11.48
CA LEU A 152 -4.49 3.66 -11.14
C LEU A 152 -3.51 3.82 -9.96
N ILE A 153 -2.90 4.99 -9.83
CA ILE A 153 -2.00 5.28 -8.71
C ILE A 153 -2.54 6.48 -7.94
N TYR A 154 -2.88 6.26 -6.67
CA TYR A 154 -3.31 7.32 -5.77
C TYR A 154 -2.10 7.96 -5.10
N LEU A 155 -2.02 9.29 -5.14
CA LEU A 155 -1.03 10.10 -4.43
C LEU A 155 -1.75 11.11 -3.54
N ASN A 156 -1.36 11.18 -2.27
CA ASN A 156 -1.78 12.23 -1.35
C ASN A 156 -0.56 12.80 -0.64
N ASN A 157 -0.27 14.05 -0.92
CA ASN A 157 0.85 14.80 -0.35
C ASN A 157 0.35 16.20 0.08
N LYS A 158 1.28 17.11 0.38
CA LYS A 158 0.95 18.50 0.75
C LYS A 158 0.15 19.28 -0.30
N GLN A 159 0.19 18.87 -1.58
CA GLN A 159 -0.57 19.49 -2.68
C GLN A 159 -1.97 18.88 -2.86
N GLY A 160 -2.34 17.91 -2.01
CA GLY A 160 -3.65 17.27 -2.00
C GLY A 160 -3.67 15.92 -2.71
N LYS A 161 -4.89 15.48 -3.04
CA LYS A 161 -5.19 14.12 -3.51
C LYS A 161 -5.28 14.06 -5.02
N LYS A 162 -4.55 13.12 -5.62
CA LYS A 162 -4.53 12.87 -7.06
C LYS A 162 -4.69 11.38 -7.32
N LEU A 163 -5.37 11.05 -8.42
CA LEU A 163 -5.49 9.70 -8.93
C LEU A 163 -4.93 9.70 -10.35
N ALA A 164 -3.72 9.16 -10.51
CA ALA A 164 -3.06 9.06 -11.79
C ALA A 164 -3.62 7.87 -12.57
N ASP A 165 -4.12 8.13 -13.77
CA ASP A 165 -4.55 7.09 -14.69
C ASP A 165 -3.35 6.58 -15.50
N THR A 166 -3.01 5.30 -15.30
CA THR A 166 -1.87 4.67 -15.99
C THR A 166 -2.22 4.10 -17.36
N GLN A 167 -3.51 4.04 -17.70
CA GLN A 167 -4.05 3.39 -18.90
C GLN A 167 -3.59 1.93 -19.08
N THR A 168 -3.11 1.31 -18.00
CA THR A 168 -2.52 -0.04 -18.03
C THR A 168 -3.52 -1.06 -17.51
N GLY A 169 -3.87 -2.03 -18.36
CA GLY A 169 -4.61 -3.22 -17.97
C GLY A 169 -3.69 -4.29 -17.37
N VAL A 170 -4.05 -4.85 -16.22
CA VAL A 170 -3.22 -5.83 -15.49
C VAL A 170 -2.91 -7.06 -16.33
N PHE A 171 -3.93 -7.78 -16.80
CA PHE A 171 -3.73 -9.03 -17.55
C PHE A 171 -3.22 -8.78 -18.97
N THR A 172 -3.57 -7.65 -19.58
CA THR A 172 -2.99 -7.22 -20.86
C THR A 172 -1.49 -7.01 -20.74
N TRP A 173 -1.02 -6.40 -19.64
CA TRP A 173 0.41 -6.24 -19.38
C TRP A 173 1.10 -7.59 -19.18
N ILE A 174 0.56 -8.44 -18.29
CA ILE A 174 1.14 -9.75 -17.98
C ILE A 174 1.28 -10.59 -19.26
N ASN A 175 0.25 -10.63 -20.10
CA ASN A 175 0.26 -11.42 -21.34
C ASN A 175 1.22 -10.86 -22.41
N SER A 176 1.49 -9.55 -22.40
CA SER A 176 2.44 -8.91 -23.33
C SER A 176 3.89 -8.96 -22.83
N HIS A 177 4.11 -9.26 -21.55
CA HIS A 177 5.43 -9.33 -20.91
C HIS A 177 5.56 -10.63 -20.10
N PRO A 178 5.53 -11.81 -20.74
CA PRO A 178 5.72 -13.06 -20.04
C PRO A 178 7.08 -13.07 -19.34
N SER A 179 7.04 -13.38 -18.04
CA SER A 179 8.20 -13.51 -17.15
C SER A 179 9.11 -14.67 -17.52
#